data_AF-A0A183DF82-F1
#
_entry.id   AF-A0A183DF82-F1
#
_cell.length_a   1.000
_cell.length_b   1.000
_cell.length_c   1.000
_cell.angle_alpha   90.00
_cell.angle_beta   90.00
_cell.angle_gamma   90.00
#
_symmetry.space_group_name_H-M   'P 1'
#
loop_
_entity.id
_entity.type
_entity.pdbx_description
1 polymer ?
#
loop_
_entity_poly.entity_id
_entity_poly.type
_entity_poly.pdbx_seq_one_letter_code
_entity_poly.pdbx_strand_id
1 'polypeptide(L)' 'MESLAYRFDGNDPAEFVGTNLYFYWESGTTLMSSGIVIEGVEVIDDEQLGLIEVKVNWPSPLI' A
#
# COMPACT_ATOMS: atom_id res chain seq x y z
N MET A 1 13.81 -2.78 -9.25
CA MET A 1 12.66 -2.02 -8.75
C MET A 1 11.76 -3.00 -8.05
N GLU A 2 11.59 -2.84 -6.75
CA GLU A 2 10.68 -3.67 -5.97
C GLU A 2 9.25 -3.20 -6.23
N SER A 3 8.32 -4.16 -6.29
CA SER A 3 6.91 -3.90 -6.57
C SER A 3 6.03 -4.63 -5.57
N LEU A 4 4.96 -3.97 -5.14
CA LEU A 4 3.96 -4.53 -4.23
C LEU A 4 2.64 -4.75 -4.98
N ALA A 5 2.09 -5.96 -4.89
CA ALA A 5 0.70 -6.20 -5.25
C ALA A 5 -0.16 -5.92 -4.02
N TYR A 6 -1.03 -4.91 -4.10
CA TYR A 6 -1.87 -4.50 -3.00
C TYR A 6 -3.34 -4.70 -3.36
N ARG A 7 -4.05 -5.46 -2.51
CA ARG A 7 -5.50 -5.67 -2.63
C ARG A 7 -6.19 -4.79 -1.60
N PHE A 8 -7.05 -3.92 -2.09
CA PHE A 8 -7.82 -3.02 -1.25
C PHE A 8 -8.97 -3.77 -0.57
N ASP A 9 -9.15 -3.54 0.73
CA ASP A 9 -10.17 -4.14 1.57
C ASP A 9 -11.05 -3.09 2.28
N GLY A 10 -11.93 -3.53 3.18
CA GLY A 10 -12.91 -2.67 3.84
C GLY A 10 -12.35 -1.55 4.72
N ASN A 11 -11.04 -1.52 4.99
CA ASN A 11 -10.38 -0.44 5.73
C ASN A 11 -9.80 0.65 4.83
N ASP A 12 -9.82 0.44 3.51
CA ASP A 12 -9.25 1.36 2.53
C ASP A 12 -10.31 2.30 1.94
N PRO A 13 -9.92 3.34 1.16
CA PRO A 13 -10.87 4.22 0.51
C PRO A 13 -11.88 3.43 -0.33
N ALA A 14 -13.18 3.71 -0.10
CA ALA A 14 -14.29 2.97 -0.68
C ALA A 14 -14.25 2.87 -2.22
N GLU A 15 -13.62 3.86 -2.88
CA GLU A 15 -13.46 3.90 -4.33
C GLU A 15 -12.53 2.81 -4.89
N PHE A 16 -11.64 2.25 -4.07
CA PHE A 16 -10.68 1.23 -4.48
C PHE A 16 -10.97 -0.16 -3.92
N VAL A 17 -11.92 -0.32 -2.99
CA VAL A 17 -12.24 -1.60 -2.34
C VAL A 17 -12.53 -2.70 -3.37
N GLY A 18 -11.88 -3.86 -3.22
CA GLY A 18 -12.02 -4.98 -4.12
C GLY A 18 -11.15 -4.91 -5.38
N THR A 19 -10.42 -3.82 -5.59
CA THR A 19 -9.40 -3.72 -6.64
C THR A 19 -8.06 -4.31 -6.18
N ASN A 20 -7.24 -4.70 -7.15
CA ASN A 20 -5.86 -5.14 -6.92
C ASN A 20 -4.98 -4.32 -7.85
N LEU A 21 -4.03 -3.58 -7.27
CA LEU A 21 -3.11 -2.71 -8.01
C LEU A 21 -1.67 -3.07 -7.70
N TYR A 22 -0.83 -2.90 -8.72
CA TYR A 22 0.62 -3.03 -8.58
C TYR A 22 1.24 -1.66 -8.35
N PHE A 23 1.93 -1.52 -7.24
CA PHE A 23 2.68 -0.32 -6.90
C PHE A 23 4.17 -0.57 -7.02
N TYR A 24 4.90 0.47 -7.38
CA TYR A 24 6.36 0.48 -7.32
C TYR A 24 6.82 1.41 -6.21
N TRP A 25 7.90 1.02 -5.54
CA TRP A 25 8.56 1.89 -4.58
C TRP A 25 9.21 3.06 -5.30
N GLU A 26 8.81 4.27 -4.95
CA GLU A 26 9.42 5.52 -5.43
C GLU A 26 10.44 6.03 -4.40
N SER A 27 10.06 5.99 -3.12
CA SER A 27 10.89 6.30 -1.96
C SER A 27 10.54 5.31 -0.83
N GLY A 28 11.41 5.12 0.16
CA GLY A 28 11.30 4.04 1.16
C GLY A 28 9.98 3.97 1.96
N THR A 29 9.13 4.99 1.90
CA THR A 29 7.79 5.02 2.51
C THR A 29 6.67 5.40 1.53
N THR A 30 6.97 5.42 0.22
CA THR A 30 6.07 5.93 -0.83
C THR A 30 5.93 4.91 -1.96
N LEU A 31 4.68 4.56 -2.25
CA LEU A 31 4.27 3.67 -3.32
C LEU A 31 3.52 4.45 -4.41
N MET A 32 3.84 4.19 -5.68
CA MET A 32 3.17 4.80 -6.83
C MET A 32 2.61 3.77 -7.81
N SER A 33 1.39 4.03 -8.29
CA SER A 33 0.77 3.30 -9.40
C SER A 33 -0.18 4.19 -10.18
N SER A 34 0.07 4.39 -11.48
CA SER A 34 -0.88 5.02 -12.42
C SER A 34 -1.57 6.30 -11.91
N GLY A 35 -0.84 7.17 -11.20
CA GLY A 35 -1.36 8.43 -10.64
C GLY A 35 -1.88 8.35 -9.20
N ILE A 36 -1.94 7.15 -8.62
CA ILE A 36 -2.23 6.93 -7.20
C ILE A 36 -0.90 6.93 -6.45
N VAL A 37 -0.83 7.77 -5.42
CA VAL A 37 0.31 7.86 -4.49
C VAL A 37 -0.17 7.40 -3.13
N ILE A 38 0.53 6.43 -2.54
CA ILE A 38 0.33 6.02 -1.16
C ILE A 38 1.56 6.43 -0.37
N GLU A 39 1.36 7.27 0.65
CA GLU A 39 2.41 7.78 1.53
C GLU A 39 2.32 7.13 2.91
N GLY A 40 3.41 7.20 3.69
CA GLY A 40 3.42 6.71 5.07
C GLY A 40 3.34 5.20 5.18
N VAL A 41 3.85 4.50 4.16
CA VAL A 41 3.86 3.05 4.09
C VAL A 41 4.94 2.52 5.04
N GLU A 42 4.52 1.73 6.02
CA GLU A 42 5.43 1.03 6.93
C GLU A 42 5.66 -0.39 6.42
N VAL A 43 6.92 -0.72 6.18
CA VAL A 43 7.35 -2.08 5.85
C VAL A 43 7.58 -2.84 7.15
N ILE A 44 6.79 -3.88 7.39
CA ILE A 44 7.00 -4.81 8.49
C ILE A 44 7.73 -6.00 7.88
N ASP A 45 9.03 -6.10 8.15
CA ASP A 45 9.84 -7.24 7.77
C ASP A 45 9.59 -8.38 8.74
N ASP A 46 8.74 -9.33 8.35
CA ASP A 46 8.57 -10.60 9.08
C ASP A 46 9.50 -11.66 8.46
N GLU A 47 10.74 -11.71 8.96
CA GLU A 47 11.77 -12.66 8.54
C GLU A 47 11.33 -14.14 8.68
N GLN A 48 10.28 -14.45 9.46
CA GLN A 48 9.79 -15.82 9.64
C GLN A 48 8.84 -16.26 8.53
N LEU A 49 8.21 -15.33 7.81
CA LEU A 49 7.24 -15.63 6.75
C LEU A 49 7.78 -15.43 5.34
N GLY A 50 8.96 -14.81 5.18
CA GLY A 50 9.55 -14.53 3.86
C GLY A 50 8.68 -13.61 2.99
N LEU A 51 7.74 -12.90 3.61
CA LEU A 51 6.76 -12.02 2.99
C LEU A 51 6.92 -10.64 3.61
N ILE A 52 7.14 -9.65 2.75
CA ILE A 52 7.14 -8.24 3.13
C ILE A 52 5.69 -7.84 3.38
N GLU A 53 5.29 -7.69 4.64
CA GLU A 53 3.97 -7.17 5.00
C GLU A 53 4.02 -5.64 4.98
N VAL A 54 3.03 -5.03 4.33
CA VAL A 54 3.01 -3.59 4.11
C VAL A 54 1.74 -3.02 4.72
N LYS A 55 1.91 -2.13 5.69
CA LYS A 55 0.79 -1.40 6.30
C LYS A 55 0.63 -0.06 5.61
N VAL A 56 -0.54 0.13 5.00
CA VAL A 56 -0.93 1.40 4.41
C VAL A 56 -1.75 2.20 5.42
N ASN A 57 -1.27 3.38 5.79
CA ASN A 57 -2.01 4.31 6.64
C ASN A 57 -2.70 5.34 5.75
N TRP A 58 -3.97 5.11 5.41
CA TRP A 58 -4.75 6.11 4.70
C TRP A 58 -5.01 7.32 5.61
N PRO A 59 -4.83 8.56 5.13
CA PRO A 59 -5.32 9.71 5.87
C PRO A 59 -6.84 9.54 6.01
N SER A 60 -7.34 9.51 7.25
CA SER A 60 -8.77 9.39 7.52
C SER A 60 -9.55 10.39 6.66
N PRO A 61 -10.70 10.00 6.07
CA PRO A 61 -11.55 10.95 5.38
C PRO A 61 -11.89 12.09 6.34
N LEU A 62 -11.65 13.33 5.91
CA LEU A 62 -12.09 14.52 6.62
C LEU A 62 -13.63 14.47 6.66
N ILE A 63 -14.18 14.18 7.85
CA ILE A 63 -15.63 14.22 8.13
C ILE A 63 -16.06 15.68 8.31
#